data_AF-A0A832WZL6-F1
#
_entry.id   AF-A0A832WZL6-F1
#
_cell.length_a   1.000
_cell.length_b   1.000
_cell.length_c   1.000
_cell.angle_alpha   90.00
_cell.angle_beta   90.00
_cell.angle_gamma   90.00
#
_symmetry.space_group_name_H-M   'P 1'
#
loop_
_entity.id
_entity.type
_entity.pdbx_description
1 polymer ?
#
loop_
_entity_poly.entity_id
_entity_poly.type
_entity_poly.pdbx_seq_one_letter_code
_entity_poly.pdbx_strand_id
1 'polypeptide(L)'
;MTTNNFPKPLKIEIIDEEPLKLIGCVYYGNPFHLKEEWNVENEIGLLWKRFYGLYEKSGEKFEKNTVNDVTYEAHIQPDDYDETGKFYVYVGLEVKKIDEIPLEMFCKIFPSTSYAVFTFKGREMFRGGEFIWKEWLPDSEYEEAYPYLILAYHKNRYFGLDNENSEVEYYIPIKSKKG
;
A
#
# COMPACT_ATOMS: atom_id res chain seq x y z
N MET A 1 -28.17 4.85 18.57
CA MET A 1 -26.71 5.00 18.41
C MET A 1 -26.29 3.93 17.41
N THR A 2 -26.06 4.31 16.16
CA THR A 2 -25.52 3.39 15.15
C THR A 2 -24.12 3.03 15.59
N THR A 3 -23.91 1.77 16.00
CA THR A 3 -22.58 1.22 16.18
C THR A 3 -21.92 1.22 14.81
N ASN A 4 -21.00 2.16 14.55
CA ASN A 4 -20.17 2.12 13.35
C ASN A 4 -19.34 0.84 13.44
N ASN A 5 -19.72 -0.17 12.67
CA ASN A 5 -19.03 -1.45 12.67
C ASN A 5 -17.92 -1.41 11.61
N PHE A 6 -16.75 -0.89 12.00
CA PHE A 6 -15.56 -0.94 11.14
C PHE A 6 -15.06 -2.39 11.00
N PRO A 7 -14.47 -2.78 9.85
CA PRO A 7 -13.78 -4.06 9.76
C PRO A 7 -12.69 -4.12 10.83
N LYS A 8 -12.62 -5.22 11.57
CA LYS A 8 -11.55 -5.46 12.55
C LYS A 8 -10.45 -6.27 11.89
N PRO A 9 -9.17 -5.95 12.15
CA PRO A 9 -8.07 -6.74 11.63
C PRO A 9 -8.05 -8.13 12.28
N LEU A 10 -7.61 -9.13 11.53
CA LEU A 10 -7.32 -10.47 12.06
C LEU A 10 -6.13 -10.43 13.02
N LYS A 11 -5.19 -9.50 12.77
CA LYS A 11 -3.93 -9.38 13.50
C LYS A 11 -3.38 -7.96 13.37
N ILE A 12 -2.69 -7.51 14.42
CA ILE A 12 -1.91 -6.28 14.46
C ILE A 12 -0.50 -6.64 14.93
N GLU A 13 0.52 -6.22 14.19
CA GLU A 13 1.93 -6.46 14.51
C GLU A 13 2.72 -5.16 14.46
N ILE A 14 3.69 -5.01 15.36
CA ILE A 14 4.67 -3.93 15.30
C ILE A 14 5.98 -4.54 14.82
N ILE A 15 6.50 -4.01 13.72
CA ILE A 15 7.75 -4.48 13.10
C ILE A 15 8.70 -3.32 12.89
N ASP A 16 9.99 -3.59 13.07
CA ASP A 16 11.06 -2.68 12.67
C ASP A 16 11.60 -3.18 11.33
N GLU A 17 11.48 -2.37 10.29
CA GLU A 17 11.85 -2.79 8.94
C GLU A 17 13.02 -1.97 8.39
N GLU A 18 13.86 -2.67 7.63
CA GLU A 18 14.81 -2.01 6.74
C GLU A 18 14.05 -1.18 5.68
N PRO A 19 14.69 -0.18 5.06
CA PRO A 19 14.09 0.59 3.97
C PRO A 19 13.51 -0.31 2.88
N LEU A 20 12.18 -0.29 2.71
CA LEU A 20 11.50 -0.99 1.62
C LEU A 20 11.93 -0.36 0.28
N LYS A 21 12.51 -1.18 -0.60
CA LYS A 21 12.98 -0.76 -1.93
C LYS A 21 12.05 -1.33 -2.98
N LEU A 22 11.22 -0.47 -3.55
CA LEU A 22 10.25 -0.88 -4.57
C LEU A 22 10.70 -0.44 -5.96
N ILE A 23 10.38 -1.28 -6.95
CA ILE A 23 10.36 -0.91 -8.37
C ILE A 23 8.95 -1.10 -8.91
N GLY A 24 8.47 -0.15 -9.68
CA GLY A 24 7.15 -0.25 -10.32
C GLY A 24 6.70 1.05 -10.97
N CYS A 25 5.42 1.35 -10.89
CA CYS A 25 4.79 2.46 -11.59
C CYS A 25 4.23 3.50 -10.59
N VAL A 26 4.18 4.76 -11.00
CA VAL A 26 3.66 5.87 -10.20
C VAL A 26 2.58 6.66 -10.93
N TYR A 27 1.58 7.10 -10.19
CA TYR A 27 0.57 8.08 -10.58
C TYR A 27 0.58 9.23 -9.57
N TYR A 28 0.35 10.47 -10.03
CA TYR A 28 0.12 11.64 -9.18
C TYR A 28 -1.15 12.35 -9.64
N GLY A 29 -2.08 12.61 -8.72
CA GLY A 29 -3.30 13.33 -9.00
C GLY A 29 -4.45 12.90 -8.10
N ASN A 30 -5.68 13.12 -8.57
CA ASN A 30 -6.88 12.53 -7.97
C ASN A 30 -7.18 11.24 -8.74
N PRO A 31 -6.96 10.03 -8.17
CA PRO A 31 -7.22 8.80 -8.90
C PRO A 31 -8.72 8.54 -9.14
N PHE A 32 -9.60 9.26 -8.44
CA PHE A 32 -11.05 9.07 -8.45
C PHE A 32 -11.79 10.15 -9.26
N HIS A 33 -11.07 10.94 -10.06
CA HIS A 33 -11.66 12.05 -10.81
C HIS A 33 -12.67 11.62 -11.90
N LEU A 34 -12.57 10.39 -12.41
CA LEU A 34 -13.49 9.84 -13.42
C LEU A 34 -14.32 8.65 -12.93
N LYS A 35 -13.78 7.86 -11.99
CA LYS A 35 -14.34 6.61 -11.49
C LYS A 35 -14.13 6.54 -9.98
N GLU A 36 -15.06 5.92 -9.28
CA GLU A 36 -15.02 5.82 -7.81
C GLU A 36 -13.86 4.93 -7.30
N GLU A 37 -13.71 4.92 -5.97
CA GLU A 37 -12.82 3.97 -5.29
C GLU A 37 -13.18 2.51 -5.67
N TRP A 38 -12.18 1.62 -5.59
CA TRP A 38 -12.36 0.18 -5.84
C TRP A 38 -12.84 -0.20 -7.25
N ASN A 39 -12.70 0.72 -8.22
CA ASN A 39 -12.99 0.47 -9.62
C ASN A 39 -11.70 0.18 -10.42
N VAL A 40 -11.64 -0.95 -11.13
CA VAL A 40 -10.46 -1.35 -11.92
C VAL A 40 -10.16 -0.43 -13.11
N GLU A 41 -11.10 0.44 -13.50
CA GLU A 41 -10.94 1.45 -14.55
C GLU A 41 -10.54 2.83 -14.00
N ASN A 42 -10.44 3.00 -12.67
CA ASN A 42 -9.86 4.20 -12.11
C ASN A 42 -8.33 4.21 -12.30
N GLU A 43 -7.68 5.32 -11.95
CA GLU A 43 -6.25 5.47 -12.22
C GLU A 43 -5.39 4.46 -11.44
N ILE A 44 -5.84 3.96 -10.29
CA ILE A 44 -5.14 2.91 -9.53
C ILE A 44 -5.22 1.58 -10.28
N GLY A 45 -6.41 1.20 -10.76
CA GLY A 45 -6.59 -0.02 -11.55
C GLY A 45 -5.81 0.02 -12.87
N LEU A 46 -5.79 1.16 -13.55
CA LEU A 46 -4.98 1.37 -14.76
C LEU A 46 -3.48 1.32 -14.47
N LEU A 47 -3.04 1.85 -13.33
CA LEU A 47 -1.65 1.79 -12.88
C LEU A 47 -1.20 0.34 -12.64
N TRP A 48 -2.02 -0.47 -11.96
CA TRP A 48 -1.79 -1.90 -11.79
C TRP A 48 -1.71 -2.64 -13.12
N LYS A 49 -2.64 -2.37 -14.05
CA LYS A 49 -2.61 -2.96 -15.40
C LYS A 49 -1.32 -2.65 -16.14
N ARG A 50 -0.83 -1.41 -16.03
CA ARG A 50 0.46 -1.01 -16.63
C ARG A 50 1.62 -1.75 -16.00
N PHE A 51 1.66 -1.80 -14.67
CA PHE A 51 2.71 -2.50 -13.92
C PHE A 51 2.79 -3.98 -14.32
N TYR A 52 1.67 -4.72 -14.30
CA TYR A 52 1.67 -6.13 -14.68
C TYR A 52 2.04 -6.34 -16.16
N GLY A 53 1.59 -5.47 -17.08
CA GLY A 53 1.98 -5.56 -18.48
C GLY A 53 3.48 -5.32 -18.73
N LEU A 54 4.13 -4.49 -17.91
CA LEU A 54 5.58 -4.29 -17.95
C LEU A 54 6.33 -5.44 -17.27
N TYR A 55 5.79 -5.96 -16.16
CA TYR A 55 6.32 -7.12 -15.45
C TYR A 55 6.35 -8.36 -16.34
N GLU A 56 5.24 -8.68 -17.04
CA GLU A 56 5.17 -9.81 -17.97
C GLU A 56 6.20 -9.73 -19.10
N LYS A 57 6.46 -8.52 -19.62
CA LYS A 57 7.47 -8.29 -20.67
C LYS A 57 8.91 -8.40 -20.17
N SER A 58 9.13 -8.20 -18.88
CA SER A 58 10.46 -8.05 -18.27
C SER A 58 10.78 -9.13 -17.22
N GLY A 59 9.90 -10.13 -17.08
CA GLY A 59 9.78 -11.01 -15.90
C GLY A 59 11.06 -11.75 -15.52
N GLU A 60 11.80 -12.30 -16.49
CA GLU A 60 13.04 -13.04 -16.20
C GLU A 60 14.11 -12.21 -15.49
N LYS A 61 14.13 -10.88 -15.72
CA LYS A 61 15.07 -9.97 -15.04
C LYS A 61 14.62 -9.65 -13.62
N PHE A 62 13.32 -9.50 -13.42
CA PHE A 62 12.75 -9.14 -12.11
C PHE A 62 12.71 -10.31 -11.15
N GLU A 63 12.34 -11.53 -11.60
CA GLU A 63 12.24 -12.72 -10.74
C GLU A 63 13.54 -13.05 -10.00
N LYS A 64 14.70 -12.75 -10.59
CA LYS A 64 16.01 -12.98 -9.93
C LYS A 64 16.32 -11.96 -8.83
N ASN A 65 15.68 -10.79 -8.89
CA ASN A 65 15.95 -9.64 -8.05
C ASN A 65 14.84 -9.35 -7.03
N THR A 66 13.69 -10.01 -7.14
CA THR A 66 12.60 -9.90 -6.17
C THR A 66 13.01 -10.46 -4.80
N VAL A 67 12.50 -9.85 -3.74
CA VAL A 67 12.72 -10.30 -2.36
C VAL A 67 11.69 -11.38 -1.99
N ASN A 68 10.45 -11.22 -2.43
CA ASN A 68 9.31 -12.05 -2.06
C ASN A 68 8.24 -12.05 -3.19
N ASP A 69 7.16 -12.82 -2.98
CA ASP A 69 5.98 -12.88 -3.85
C ASP A 69 4.89 -11.86 -3.43
N VAL A 70 5.31 -10.70 -2.92
CA VAL A 70 4.41 -9.63 -2.47
C VAL A 70 4.46 -8.47 -3.45
N THR A 71 3.29 -7.94 -3.77
CA THR A 71 3.17 -6.67 -4.50
C THR A 71 2.58 -5.62 -3.57
N TYR A 72 2.94 -4.37 -3.79
CA TYR A 72 2.67 -3.27 -2.88
C TYR A 72 1.96 -2.14 -3.61
N GLU A 73 1.01 -1.49 -2.94
CA GLU A 73 0.40 -0.22 -3.33
C GLU A 73 0.61 0.81 -2.22
N ALA A 74 1.35 1.87 -2.49
CA ALA A 74 1.59 2.94 -1.54
C ALA A 74 0.78 4.18 -1.91
N HIS A 75 0.13 4.77 -0.91
CA HIS A 75 -0.54 6.07 -1.03
C HIS A 75 0.30 7.07 -0.25
N ILE A 76 0.87 8.06 -0.94
CA ILE A 76 1.83 9.00 -0.36
C ILE A 76 1.28 10.42 -0.51
N GLN A 77 1.05 11.09 0.60
CA GLN A 77 0.58 12.47 0.63
C GLN A 77 1.78 13.43 0.54
N PRO A 78 1.83 14.31 -0.48
CA PRO A 78 2.82 15.38 -0.56
C PRO A 78 2.53 16.52 0.43
N ASP A 79 3.48 17.45 0.57
CA ASP A 79 3.34 18.63 1.44
C ASP A 79 2.13 19.52 1.06
N ASP A 80 1.71 19.52 -0.21
CA ASP A 80 0.56 20.27 -0.72
C ASP A 80 -0.76 19.46 -0.73
N TYR A 81 -0.80 18.32 -0.05
CA TYR A 81 -1.97 17.43 -0.04
C TYR A 81 -3.22 18.12 0.52
N ASP A 82 -3.10 18.82 1.65
CA ASP A 82 -4.24 19.50 2.30
C ASP A 82 -4.87 20.59 1.41
N GLU A 83 -4.07 21.19 0.52
CA GLU A 83 -4.52 22.22 -0.41
C GLU A 83 -5.12 21.62 -1.69
N THR A 84 -4.52 20.55 -2.20
CA THR A 84 -4.82 20.03 -3.54
C THR A 84 -5.73 18.79 -3.54
N GLY A 85 -5.73 18.02 -2.45
CA GLY A 85 -6.29 16.68 -2.36
C GLY A 85 -5.62 15.64 -3.27
N LYS A 86 -4.49 15.99 -3.91
CA LYS A 86 -3.78 15.12 -4.86
C LYS A 86 -2.64 14.40 -4.16
N PHE A 87 -2.48 13.12 -4.46
CA PHE A 87 -1.48 12.29 -3.83
C PHE A 87 -0.81 11.37 -4.85
N TYR A 88 0.30 10.77 -4.45
CA TYR A 88 0.95 9.75 -5.25
C TYR A 88 0.36 8.38 -4.93
N VAL A 89 0.06 7.62 -5.97
CA VAL A 89 -0.15 6.18 -5.89
C VAL A 89 1.04 5.50 -6.54
N TYR A 90 1.68 4.60 -5.82
CA TYR A 90 2.80 3.83 -6.31
C TYR A 90 2.46 2.34 -6.22
N VAL A 91 2.61 1.59 -7.31
CA VAL A 91 2.44 0.13 -7.29
C VAL A 91 3.74 -0.54 -7.72
N GLY A 92 4.10 -1.64 -7.09
CA GLY A 92 5.34 -2.33 -7.43
C GLY A 92 5.63 -3.58 -6.62
N LEU A 93 6.86 -4.05 -6.71
CA LEU A 93 7.38 -5.17 -5.95
C LEU A 93 8.70 -4.81 -5.28
N GLU A 94 9.06 -5.54 -4.24
CA GLU A 94 10.30 -5.32 -3.52
C GLU A 94 11.49 -5.98 -4.22
N VAL A 95 12.60 -5.24 -4.33
CA VAL A 95 13.84 -5.72 -4.96
C VAL A 95 15.05 -5.64 -4.03
N LYS A 96 15.96 -6.60 -4.18
CA LYS A 96 17.24 -6.64 -3.44
C LYS A 96 18.15 -5.48 -3.83
N LYS A 97 18.17 -5.15 -5.12
CA LYS A 97 19.01 -4.08 -5.70
C LYS A 97 18.23 -3.28 -6.72
N ILE A 98 18.52 -1.99 -6.80
CA ILE A 98 17.99 -1.11 -7.84
C ILE A 98 19.01 -1.08 -8.98
N ASP A 99 18.85 -1.99 -9.94
CA ASP A 99 19.71 -2.12 -11.11
C ASP A 99 18.86 -2.54 -12.33
N GLU A 100 19.21 -2.04 -13.52
CA GLU A 100 18.51 -2.27 -14.79
C GLU A 100 16.97 -2.10 -14.75
N ILE A 101 16.48 -0.93 -14.35
CA ILE A 101 15.03 -0.63 -14.33
C ILE A 101 14.53 -0.33 -15.77
N PRO A 102 13.39 -0.92 -16.22
CA PRO A 102 12.70 -0.50 -17.44
C PRO A 102 12.41 1.00 -17.45
N LEU A 103 12.50 1.62 -18.62
CA LEU A 103 12.33 3.08 -18.77
C LEU A 103 10.99 3.61 -18.22
N GLU A 104 9.94 2.82 -18.30
CA GLU A 104 8.59 3.18 -17.84
C GLU A 104 8.35 2.91 -16.34
N MET A 105 9.35 2.35 -15.64
CA MET A 105 9.30 2.08 -14.21
C MET A 105 10.18 3.05 -13.43
N PHE A 106 9.82 3.22 -12.17
CA PHE A 106 10.46 4.09 -11.21
C PHE A 106 10.95 3.25 -10.03
N CYS A 107 11.90 3.81 -9.27
CA CYS A 107 12.29 3.25 -7.98
C CYS A 107 11.83 4.14 -6.84
N LYS A 108 11.47 3.52 -5.73
CA LYS A 108 11.16 4.21 -4.47
C LYS A 108 11.85 3.49 -3.32
N ILE A 109 12.58 4.25 -2.52
CA ILE A 109 13.13 3.80 -1.25
C ILE A 109 12.32 4.51 -0.16
N PHE A 110 11.62 3.75 0.66
CA PHE A 110 10.90 4.30 1.81
C PHE A 110 11.85 4.55 2.97
N PRO A 111 11.61 5.56 3.82
CA PRO A 111 12.39 5.76 5.03
C PRO A 111 12.39 4.50 5.91
N SER A 112 13.51 4.24 6.60
CA SER A 112 13.50 3.25 7.68
C SER A 112 12.63 3.79 8.82
N THR A 113 11.70 2.97 9.28
CA THR A 113 10.74 3.30 10.34
C THR A 113 10.15 2.01 10.88
N SER A 114 9.60 2.07 12.09
CA SER A 114 8.72 1.02 12.58
C SER A 114 7.37 1.11 11.85
N TYR A 115 6.74 -0.03 11.64
CA TYR A 115 5.40 -0.14 11.06
C TYR A 115 4.45 -0.84 12.02
N ALA A 116 3.22 -0.34 12.08
CA ALA A 116 2.08 -1.12 12.53
C ALA A 116 1.46 -1.81 11.30
N VAL A 117 1.47 -3.14 11.30
CA VAL A 117 0.94 -3.98 10.23
C VAL A 117 -0.40 -4.56 10.63
N PHE A 118 -1.44 -4.26 9.87
CA PHE A 118 -2.80 -4.72 10.10
C PHE A 118 -3.23 -5.66 8.99
N THR A 119 -3.57 -6.91 9.30
CA THR A 119 -4.12 -7.86 8.32
C THR A 119 -5.64 -7.79 8.32
N PHE A 120 -6.26 -7.36 7.22
CA PHE A 120 -7.71 -7.42 7.03
C PHE A 120 -8.08 -8.51 6.03
N LYS A 121 -9.28 -9.06 6.20
CA LYS A 121 -9.79 -10.16 5.36
C LYS A 121 -11.21 -9.90 4.87
N GLY A 122 -11.49 -10.37 3.67
CA GLY A 122 -12.81 -10.41 3.07
C GLY A 122 -13.18 -9.11 2.36
N ARG A 123 -14.45 -8.98 1.97
CA ARG A 123 -14.91 -7.90 1.07
C ARG A 123 -14.69 -6.48 1.61
N GLU A 124 -14.69 -6.33 2.94
CA GLU A 124 -14.49 -5.04 3.60
C GLU A 124 -13.01 -4.75 3.93
N MET A 125 -12.06 -5.59 3.49
CA MET A 125 -10.64 -5.44 3.83
C MET A 125 -10.06 -4.08 3.46
N PHE A 126 -10.61 -3.46 2.42
CA PHE A 126 -10.20 -2.15 1.91
C PHE A 126 -10.71 -0.96 2.72
N ARG A 127 -11.67 -1.20 3.63
CA ARG A 127 -12.13 -0.21 4.62
C ARG A 127 -11.33 -0.26 5.92
N GLY A 128 -10.24 -1.03 5.95
CA GLY A 128 -9.37 -1.18 7.12
C GLY A 128 -8.86 0.14 7.69
N GLY A 129 -8.62 1.14 6.82
CA GLY A 129 -8.26 2.49 7.24
C GLY A 129 -9.27 3.13 8.19
N GLU A 130 -10.56 2.86 8.05
CA GLU A 130 -11.55 3.42 8.97
C GLU A 130 -11.30 2.99 10.42
N PHE A 131 -10.93 1.73 10.65
CA PHE A 131 -10.55 1.22 11.97
C PHE A 131 -9.22 1.82 12.44
N ILE A 132 -8.22 1.87 11.55
CA ILE A 132 -6.87 2.34 11.88
C ILE A 132 -6.91 3.79 12.37
N TRP A 133 -7.42 4.72 11.56
CA TRP A 133 -7.37 6.15 11.89
C TRP A 133 -8.44 6.60 12.89
N LYS A 134 -9.61 5.93 12.97
CA LYS A 134 -10.70 6.36 13.86
C LYS A 134 -10.73 5.67 15.22
N GLU A 135 -10.09 4.51 15.36
CA GLU A 135 -10.07 3.77 16.63
C GLU A 135 -8.66 3.46 17.11
N TRP A 136 -7.86 2.72 16.32
CA TRP A 136 -6.58 2.22 16.82
C TRP A 136 -5.55 3.33 17.05
N LEU A 137 -5.32 4.21 16.07
CA LEU A 137 -4.27 5.23 16.13
C LEU A 137 -4.54 6.27 17.25
N PRO A 138 -5.77 6.79 17.45
CA PRO A 138 -6.08 7.68 18.57
C PRO A 138 -5.76 7.06 19.94
N ASP A 139 -6.15 5.80 20.14
CA ASP A 139 -6.05 5.10 21.43
C ASP A 139 -4.69 4.41 21.67
N SER A 140 -3.88 4.22 20.62
CA SER A 140 -2.55 3.62 20.74
C SER A 140 -1.51 4.58 21.32
N GLU A 141 -0.35 4.05 21.70
CA GLU A 141 0.83 4.85 22.09
C GLU A 141 1.64 5.40 20.90
N TYR A 142 1.14 5.23 19.67
CA TYR A 142 1.82 5.58 18.44
C TYR A 142 1.12 6.70 17.68
N GLU A 143 1.89 7.45 16.91
CA GLU A 143 1.43 8.40 15.90
C GLU A 143 2.11 8.09 14.55
N GLU A 144 1.57 8.64 13.46
CA GLU A 144 2.16 8.47 12.13
C GLU A 144 3.57 9.07 12.08
N ALA A 145 4.54 8.28 11.60
CA ALA A 145 5.91 8.75 11.38
C ALA A 145 6.03 9.54 10.07
N TYR A 146 5.25 9.15 9.06
CA TYR A 146 5.27 9.73 7.72
C TYR A 146 3.87 9.70 7.12
N PRO A 147 3.54 10.63 6.20
CA PRO A 147 2.19 10.75 5.63
C PRO A 147 2.02 9.80 4.43
N TYR A 148 2.18 8.50 4.67
CA TYR A 148 1.89 7.45 3.69
C TYR A 148 1.37 6.19 4.35
N LEU A 149 0.69 5.35 3.57
CA LEU A 149 0.39 3.96 3.92
C LEU A 149 0.84 3.05 2.78
N ILE A 150 1.10 1.78 3.09
CA ILE A 150 1.38 0.76 2.08
C ILE A 150 0.40 -0.41 2.28
N LEU A 151 -0.28 -0.80 1.21
CA LEU A 151 -1.04 -2.03 1.11
C LEU A 151 -0.15 -3.11 0.51
N ALA A 152 -0.09 -4.28 1.16
CA ALA A 152 0.67 -5.42 0.67
C ALA A 152 -0.28 -6.57 0.29
N TYR A 153 -0.09 -7.06 -0.93
CA TYR A 153 -0.87 -8.12 -1.55
C TYR A 153 0.02 -9.35 -1.71
N HIS A 154 -0.16 -10.31 -0.80
CA HIS A 154 0.56 -11.57 -0.84
C HIS A 154 -0.07 -12.49 -1.87
N LYS A 155 0.72 -13.00 -2.82
CA LYS A 155 0.23 -13.85 -3.93
C LYS A 155 -0.60 -15.07 -3.48
N ASN A 156 -0.32 -15.62 -2.30
CA ASN A 156 -1.00 -16.79 -1.75
C ASN A 156 -2.20 -16.44 -0.83
N ARG A 157 -2.48 -15.16 -0.58
CA ARG A 157 -3.59 -14.71 0.28
C ARG A 157 -4.50 -13.69 -0.36
N TYR A 158 -4.08 -13.04 -1.45
CA TYR A 158 -4.91 -12.09 -2.20
C TYR A 158 -5.45 -12.73 -3.48
N PHE A 159 -6.78 -12.89 -3.55
CA PHE A 159 -7.49 -13.56 -4.65
C PHE A 159 -8.42 -12.62 -5.43
N GLY A 160 -8.26 -11.32 -5.25
CA GLY A 160 -9.07 -10.27 -5.89
C GLY A 160 -9.95 -9.49 -4.92
N LEU A 161 -10.49 -8.37 -5.41
CA LEU A 161 -11.21 -7.35 -4.63
C LEU A 161 -12.45 -7.92 -3.92
N ASP A 162 -13.24 -8.76 -4.60
CA ASP A 162 -14.54 -9.23 -4.11
C ASP A 162 -14.51 -10.61 -3.41
N ASN A 163 -13.32 -11.17 -3.20
CA ASN A 163 -13.17 -12.52 -2.64
C ASN A 163 -13.16 -12.49 -1.10
N GLU A 164 -14.07 -13.24 -0.48
CA GLU A 164 -14.19 -13.32 1.00
C GLU A 164 -12.95 -13.91 1.69
N ASN A 165 -12.12 -14.63 0.95
CA ASN A 165 -10.87 -15.20 1.45
C ASN A 165 -9.65 -14.34 1.16
N SER A 166 -9.78 -13.25 0.41
CA SER A 166 -8.67 -12.33 0.18
C SER A 166 -8.26 -11.64 1.48
N GLU A 167 -6.95 -11.47 1.65
CA GLU A 167 -6.35 -10.70 2.72
C GLU A 167 -5.47 -9.58 2.13
N VAL A 168 -5.44 -8.45 2.84
CA VAL A 168 -4.56 -7.31 2.56
C VAL A 168 -3.93 -6.86 3.87
N GLU A 169 -2.64 -6.57 3.83
CA GLU A 169 -1.93 -5.97 4.95
C GLU A 169 -1.76 -4.47 4.75
N TYR A 170 -2.01 -3.70 5.80
CA TYR A 170 -1.78 -2.27 5.84
C TYR A 170 -0.55 -2.02 6.69
N TYR A 171 0.49 -1.45 6.09
CA TYR A 171 1.70 -1.01 6.75
C TYR A 171 1.57 0.49 7.00
N ILE A 172 1.39 0.86 8.26
CA ILE A 172 1.29 2.25 8.70
C ILE A 172 2.62 2.63 9.36
N PRO A 173 3.38 3.58 8.80
CA PRO A 173 4.64 4.03 9.40
C PRO A 173 4.34 4.74 10.72
N ILE A 174 4.94 4.29 11.81
CA ILE A 174 4.64 4.77 13.16
C ILE A 174 5.89 5.19 13.93
N LYS A 175 5.69 6.12 14.86
CA LYS A 175 6.65 6.49 15.91
C LYS A 175 5.94 6.61 17.25
N SER A 176 6.67 6.53 18.36
CA SER A 176 6.08 6.68 19.69
C SER A 176 5.59 8.11 19.91
N LYS A 177 4.39 8.27 20.48
CA LYS A 177 3.88 9.56 20.99
C LYS A 177 4.71 10.09 22.15
N LYS A 178 5.43 9.21 22.86
CA LYS A 178 6.32 9.57 23.96
C LYS A 178 7.71 9.81 23.38
N GLY A 179 7.90 10.99 22.80
CA GLY A 179 9.15 11.51 22.25
C GLY A 179 9.37 12.95 22.66
#